data_AF-A0AAV3T719-F1
#
_entry.id   AF-A0AAV3T719-F1
#
_cell.length_a   1.000
_cell.length_b   1.000
_cell.length_c   1.000
_cell.angle_alpha   90.00
_cell.angle_beta   90.00
_cell.angle_gamma   90.00
#
_symmetry.space_group_name_H-M   'P 1'
#
loop_
_entity.id
_entity.type
_entity.pdbx_description
1 polymer ?
#
loop_
_entity_poly.entity_id
_entity_poly.type
_entity_poly.pdbx_seq_one_letter_code
_entity_poly.pdbx_strand_id
1 'polypeptide(L)'
;MLSVKRRGLLLGAGIVVSSLAGCLGNRSGETNDSNNPENTTEEDNAITYEQCPDMFVSLDDLPKPAKEEANTAIENGVYETDGELILNEVLSIEESYLLATGRYYNMTVTTDDGVTRLRSEEVVPKEATLPVIDNGMETDVTVDLRIEHEGSLLLEDTITLRARSETALTDGNDYPYGQYRATLKIQTGGEVHEEEVTWSETSVEKPDQIVIHSDGVGWAGPDPRPDRDWCSWNDEGGLVEDDDDEIRE
;
A
#
# COMPACT_ATOMS: atom_id res chain seq x y z
N MET A 1 -2.29 24.89 48.98
CA MET A 1 -3.06 23.74 49.51
C MET A 1 -2.75 22.53 48.63
N LEU A 2 -2.52 21.39 49.29
CA LEU A 2 -2.00 20.13 48.77
C LEU A 2 -2.88 19.47 47.70
N SER A 3 -2.29 18.75 46.74
CA SER A 3 -2.21 17.28 46.82
C SER A 3 -1.51 16.68 45.59
N VAL A 4 -0.34 16.06 45.81
CA VAL A 4 0.33 15.16 44.88
C VAL A 4 -0.25 13.76 45.09
N LYS A 5 -0.74 13.10 44.03
CA LYS A 5 -1.18 11.70 44.10
C LYS A 5 -0.21 10.82 43.30
N ARG A 6 0.72 10.21 44.04
CA ARG A 6 1.53 9.05 43.61
C ARG A 6 0.67 7.79 43.61
N ARG A 7 0.86 6.91 42.62
CA ARG A 7 0.58 5.45 42.56
C ARG A 7 1.21 4.97 41.25
N GLY A 8 1.96 3.90 41.11
CA GLY A 8 2.39 2.83 42.01
C GLY A 8 2.97 1.74 41.11
N LEU A 9 4.24 1.40 41.29
CA LEU A 9 4.97 0.34 40.58
C LEU A 9 4.27 -1.02 40.71
N LEU A 10 4.27 -1.81 39.63
CA LEU A 10 4.27 -3.26 39.71
C LEU A 10 5.41 -3.81 38.83
N LEU A 11 6.39 -4.39 39.52
CA LEU A 11 7.40 -5.29 38.99
C LEU A 11 6.74 -6.53 38.42
N GLY A 12 7.09 -6.89 37.18
CA GLY A 12 6.94 -8.25 36.64
C GLY A 12 8.33 -8.79 36.33
N ALA A 13 8.82 -9.70 37.15
CA ALA A 13 10.07 -10.42 36.97
C ALA A 13 9.78 -11.83 36.44
N GLY A 14 10.62 -12.32 35.54
CA GLY A 14 10.77 -13.74 35.25
C GLY A 14 10.82 -14.07 33.76
N ILE A 15 11.61 -15.00 33.25
CA ILE A 15 12.66 -15.89 33.80
C ILE A 15 13.61 -16.13 32.61
N VAL A 16 14.91 -15.98 32.83
CA VAL A 16 15.96 -16.46 31.91
C VAL A 16 16.06 -17.98 32.07
N VAL A 17 15.88 -18.72 30.98
CA VAL A 17 16.28 -20.13 30.89
C VAL A 17 17.42 -20.24 29.90
N SER A 18 18.61 -20.55 30.41
CA SER A 18 19.76 -20.91 29.61
C SER A 18 20.19 -22.33 29.97
N SER A 19 20.66 -23.05 28.94
CA SER A 19 21.62 -24.17 28.95
C SER A 19 21.08 -25.61 28.97
N LEU A 20 21.29 -26.31 27.85
CA LEU A 20 21.94 -27.63 27.74
C LEU A 20 22.72 -27.58 26.40
N ALA A 21 24.05 -27.55 26.31
CA ALA A 21 25.06 -28.56 26.66
C ALA A 21 24.83 -29.94 26.03
N GLY A 22 25.67 -30.30 25.04
CA GLY A 22 26.16 -31.68 24.88
C GLY A 22 25.99 -32.33 23.51
N CYS A 23 27.06 -32.32 22.69
CA CYS A 23 27.67 -33.55 22.15
C CYS A 23 29.06 -33.24 21.55
N LEU A 24 30.09 -33.32 22.38
CA LEU A 24 31.46 -33.60 21.94
C LEU A 24 31.55 -35.09 21.61
N GLY A 25 31.41 -35.44 20.33
CA GLY A 25 31.64 -36.78 19.82
C GLY A 25 33.06 -36.91 19.25
N ASN A 26 34.05 -37.13 20.12
CA ASN A 26 35.40 -37.50 19.70
C ASN A 26 35.42 -39.01 19.42
N ARG A 27 35.37 -39.42 18.14
CA ARG A 27 35.53 -40.81 17.73
C ARG A 27 36.75 -40.92 16.83
N SER A 28 37.84 -41.37 17.43
CA SER A 28 39.06 -41.82 16.76
C SER A 28 38.76 -43.07 15.91
N GLY A 29 39.10 -42.99 14.63
CA GLY A 29 39.01 -44.09 13.68
C GLY A 29 39.71 -43.71 12.38
N GLU A 30 41.03 -43.88 12.35
CA GLU A 30 41.79 -43.95 11.10
C GLU A 30 41.35 -45.19 10.32
N THR A 31 40.76 -44.99 9.14
CA THR A 31 40.94 -45.85 7.97
C THR A 31 40.83 -44.99 6.72
N ASN A 32 41.94 -44.87 5.99
CA ASN A 32 41.98 -44.37 4.62
C ASN A 32 41.12 -45.28 3.73
N ASP A 33 40.12 -44.72 3.09
CA ASP A 33 39.73 -45.15 1.76
C ASP A 33 39.28 -43.94 0.95
N SER A 34 40.06 -43.68 -0.10
CA SER A 34 39.78 -42.72 -1.14
C SER A 34 38.44 -43.02 -1.79
N ASN A 35 37.46 -42.17 -1.53
CA ASN A 35 36.40 -41.84 -2.48
C ASN A 35 36.13 -40.36 -2.31
N ASN A 36 36.66 -39.58 -3.24
CA ASN A 36 36.36 -38.18 -3.44
C ASN A 36 34.83 -38.05 -3.57
N PRO A 37 34.09 -37.52 -2.57
CA PRO A 37 32.78 -37.01 -2.90
C PRO A 37 33.07 -35.79 -3.76
N GLU A 38 32.64 -35.84 -5.02
CA GLU A 38 32.47 -34.62 -5.78
C GLU A 38 31.77 -33.63 -4.87
N ASN A 39 32.50 -32.55 -4.59
CA ASN A 39 32.00 -31.36 -3.97
C ASN A 39 30.99 -30.77 -4.94
N THR A 40 29.80 -31.36 -5.02
CA THR A 40 28.60 -30.62 -5.35
C THR A 40 28.34 -29.74 -4.13
N THR A 41 29.11 -28.66 -4.02
CA THR A 41 28.50 -27.38 -3.68
C THR A 41 27.31 -27.29 -4.63
N GLU A 42 26.14 -27.69 -4.13
CA GLU A 42 24.89 -27.14 -4.60
C GLU A 42 25.16 -25.64 -4.55
N GLU A 43 25.46 -25.06 -5.71
CA GLU A 43 25.36 -23.61 -5.86
C GLU A 43 23.96 -23.33 -5.38
N ASP A 44 23.92 -22.77 -4.17
CA ASP A 44 22.73 -22.25 -3.52
C ASP A 44 22.24 -21.20 -4.51
N ASN A 45 21.39 -21.63 -5.44
CA ASN A 45 20.85 -20.80 -6.51
C ASN A 45 19.84 -19.89 -5.82
N ALA A 46 20.36 -18.91 -5.07
CA ALA A 46 19.59 -17.89 -4.43
C ALA A 46 18.80 -17.19 -5.53
N ILE A 47 17.48 -17.36 -5.47
CA ILE A 47 16.56 -16.72 -6.40
C ILE A 47 16.74 -15.22 -6.24
N THR A 48 17.04 -14.53 -7.33
CA THR A 48 17.08 -13.07 -7.36
C THR A 48 15.73 -12.60 -7.84
N TYR A 49 15.05 -11.77 -7.04
CA TYR A 49 13.73 -11.27 -7.40
C TYR A 49 13.82 -10.00 -8.24
N GLU A 50 12.96 -9.90 -9.24
CA GLU A 50 12.67 -8.65 -9.91
C GLU A 50 11.85 -7.74 -8.99
N GLN A 51 12.21 -6.47 -8.92
CA GLN A 51 11.55 -5.53 -8.02
C GLN A 51 10.22 -5.04 -8.62
N CYS A 52 9.15 -5.13 -7.84
CA CYS A 52 7.85 -4.58 -8.21
C CYS A 52 7.90 -3.04 -8.28
N PRO A 53 7.48 -2.43 -9.40
CA PRO A 53 7.43 -0.97 -9.53
C PRO A 53 6.19 -0.33 -8.89
N ASP A 54 5.22 -1.12 -8.44
CA ASP A 54 3.95 -0.61 -7.96
C ASP A 54 4.03 -0.03 -6.54
N MET A 55 3.39 1.12 -6.38
CA MET A 55 3.21 1.77 -5.07
C MET A 55 2.36 0.93 -4.10
N PHE A 56 1.44 0.09 -4.60
CA PHE A 56 0.60 -0.76 -3.76
C PHE A 56 0.85 -2.21 -4.13
N VAL A 57 1.36 -2.98 -3.19
CA VAL A 57 1.67 -4.40 -3.39
C VAL A 57 0.84 -5.23 -2.43
N SER A 58 0.11 -6.20 -2.97
CA SER A 58 -0.69 -7.12 -2.17
C SER A 58 0.25 -8.05 -1.42
N LEU A 59 0.02 -8.20 -0.12
CA LEU A 59 0.77 -9.17 0.70
C LEU A 59 0.60 -10.59 0.18
N ASP A 60 -0.53 -10.88 -0.47
CA ASP A 60 -0.81 -12.22 -0.97
C ASP A 60 -0.02 -12.60 -2.21
N ASP A 61 0.42 -11.60 -2.98
CA ASP A 61 1.12 -11.79 -4.26
C ASP A 61 2.64 -11.84 -4.09
N LEU A 62 3.16 -11.46 -2.91
CA LEU A 62 4.58 -11.54 -2.61
C LEU A 62 5.12 -12.99 -2.69
N PRO A 63 6.39 -13.18 -3.12
CA PRO A 63 7.07 -14.45 -3.00
C PRO A 63 7.08 -14.91 -1.54
N LYS A 64 6.94 -16.23 -1.33
CA LYS A 64 6.75 -16.81 0.00
C LYS A 64 7.76 -16.32 1.06
N PRO A 65 9.09 -16.23 0.78
CA PRO A 65 10.04 -15.73 1.78
C PRO A 65 9.74 -14.28 2.20
N ALA A 66 9.55 -13.38 1.24
CA ALA A 66 9.20 -11.97 1.51
C ALA A 66 7.83 -11.85 2.22
N LYS A 67 6.86 -12.68 1.83
CA LYS A 67 5.54 -12.75 2.47
C LYS A 67 5.63 -13.16 3.94
N GLU A 68 6.52 -14.08 4.30
CA GLU A 68 6.73 -14.52 5.68
C GLU A 68 7.38 -13.41 6.54
N GLU A 69 8.37 -12.69 6.00
CA GLU A 69 8.97 -11.52 6.66
C GLU A 69 7.92 -10.43 6.94
N ALA A 70 7.16 -10.06 5.90
CA ALA A 70 6.12 -9.02 5.99
C ALA A 70 4.99 -9.42 6.94
N ASN A 71 4.47 -10.65 6.85
CA ASN A 71 3.43 -11.14 7.78
C ASN A 71 3.93 -11.10 9.23
N THR A 72 5.16 -11.56 9.48
CA THR A 72 5.72 -11.54 10.84
C THR A 72 5.82 -10.11 11.37
N ALA A 73 6.26 -9.17 10.54
CA ALA A 73 6.32 -7.76 10.90
C ALA A 73 4.92 -7.16 11.14
N ILE A 74 3.90 -7.53 10.37
CA ILE A 74 2.50 -7.07 10.55
C ILE A 74 1.90 -7.65 11.84
N GLU A 75 2.08 -8.94 12.10
CA GLU A 75 1.49 -9.61 13.27
C GLU A 75 2.15 -9.21 14.58
N ASN A 76 3.48 -9.09 14.58
CA ASN A 76 4.27 -8.86 15.79
C ASN A 76 4.76 -7.41 15.95
N GLY A 77 4.51 -6.57 14.94
CA GLY A 77 5.05 -5.20 14.82
C GLY A 77 6.51 -5.13 14.36
N VAL A 78 7.25 -6.25 14.37
CA VAL A 78 8.65 -6.32 13.94
C VAL A 78 9.03 -7.72 13.46
N TYR A 79 9.87 -7.79 12.44
CA TYR A 79 10.66 -8.95 12.03
C TYR A 79 12.14 -8.61 12.15
N GLU A 80 12.96 -9.54 12.63
CA GLU A 80 14.40 -9.35 12.84
C GLU A 80 15.19 -10.49 12.18
N THR A 81 16.31 -10.15 11.55
CA THR A 81 17.24 -11.11 10.94
C THR A 81 18.69 -10.61 11.04
N ASP A 82 19.66 -11.53 11.06
CA ASP A 82 21.09 -11.20 11.03
C ASP A 82 21.61 -10.91 9.60
N GLY A 83 20.74 -10.99 8.60
CA GLY A 83 21.05 -10.80 7.18
C GLY A 83 20.30 -9.65 6.52
N GLU A 84 20.25 -9.70 5.19
CA GLU A 84 19.40 -8.83 4.38
C GLU A 84 17.95 -9.36 4.38
N LEU A 85 16.99 -8.47 4.12
CA LEU A 85 15.58 -8.82 4.01
C LEU A 85 15.26 -9.17 2.56
N ILE A 86 14.63 -10.31 2.33
CA ILE A 86 14.15 -10.67 1.00
C ILE A 86 13.09 -9.67 0.52
N LEU A 87 12.29 -9.13 1.44
CA LEU A 87 11.28 -8.11 1.11
C LEU A 87 11.89 -6.88 0.41
N ASN A 88 13.12 -6.49 0.77
CA ASN A 88 13.78 -5.33 0.18
C ASN A 88 14.31 -5.59 -1.25
N GLU A 89 14.42 -6.85 -1.65
CA GLU A 89 14.74 -7.24 -3.03
C GLU A 89 13.47 -7.24 -3.91
N VAL A 90 12.32 -7.56 -3.31
CA VAL A 90 11.04 -7.74 -4.00
C VAL A 90 10.33 -6.41 -4.24
N LEU A 91 10.45 -5.43 -3.35
CA LEU A 91 9.77 -4.13 -3.47
C LEU A 91 10.60 -2.97 -2.92
N SER A 92 10.32 -1.76 -3.39
CA SER A 92 10.94 -0.54 -2.86
C SER A 92 10.24 -0.15 -1.56
N ILE A 93 10.81 -0.55 -0.42
CA ILE A 93 10.16 -0.39 0.91
C ILE A 93 9.82 1.07 1.22
N GLU A 94 10.63 2.02 0.73
CA GLU A 94 10.43 3.45 0.99
C GLU A 94 9.35 4.09 0.11
N GLU A 95 9.00 3.45 -1.01
CA GLU A 95 8.11 4.01 -2.05
C GLU A 95 6.80 3.21 -2.19
N SER A 96 6.66 2.12 -1.43
CA SER A 96 5.54 1.18 -1.57
C SER A 96 4.81 0.95 -0.25
N TYR A 97 3.51 0.67 -0.37
CA TYR A 97 2.64 0.23 0.72
C TYR A 97 2.23 -1.23 0.50
N LEU A 98 2.21 -2.00 1.58
CA LEU A 98 1.66 -3.35 1.56
C LEU A 98 0.17 -3.34 1.87
N LEU A 99 -0.63 -3.97 1.01
CA LEU A 99 -2.06 -4.20 1.23
C LEU A 99 -2.26 -5.58 1.87
N ALA A 100 -2.80 -5.61 3.09
CA ALA A 100 -3.16 -6.85 3.77
C ALA A 100 -4.54 -6.73 4.43
N THR A 101 -5.46 -7.63 4.09
CA THR A 101 -6.83 -7.63 4.64
C THR A 101 -7.54 -6.27 4.51
N GLY A 102 -7.35 -5.59 3.38
CA GLY A 102 -7.96 -4.27 3.11
C GLY A 102 -7.35 -3.10 3.89
N ARG A 103 -6.17 -3.29 4.51
CA ARG A 103 -5.42 -2.25 5.24
C ARG A 103 -4.07 -2.02 4.59
N TYR A 104 -3.59 -0.79 4.66
CA TYR A 104 -2.28 -0.41 4.13
C TYR A 104 -1.25 -0.39 5.25
N TYR A 105 -0.06 -0.90 4.95
CA TYR A 105 1.06 -0.93 5.87
C TYR A 105 2.24 -0.23 5.23
N ASN A 106 2.79 0.74 5.94
CA ASN A 106 4.12 1.27 5.66
C ASN A 106 5.15 0.39 6.35
N MET A 107 6.20 0.05 5.62
CA MET A 107 7.29 -0.78 6.11
C MET A 107 8.53 0.09 6.31
N THR A 108 9.30 -0.18 7.37
CA THR A 108 10.54 0.56 7.63
C THR A 108 11.64 -0.42 8.02
N VAL A 109 12.80 -0.28 7.37
CA VAL A 109 13.99 -1.09 7.67
C VAL A 109 14.98 -0.28 8.47
N THR A 110 15.53 -0.89 9.51
CA THR A 110 16.67 -0.35 10.26
C THR A 110 17.69 -1.45 10.49
N THR A 111 18.98 -1.11 10.41
CA THR A 111 20.07 -2.07 10.69
C THR A 111 20.95 -1.49 11.78
N ASP A 112 21.16 -2.27 12.84
CA ASP A 112 21.97 -1.89 13.99
C ASP A 112 22.64 -3.12 14.61
N ASP A 113 23.93 -3.01 14.95
CA ASP A 113 24.75 -4.11 15.51
C ASP A 113 24.68 -5.44 14.72
N GLY A 114 24.52 -5.36 13.39
CA GLY A 114 24.43 -6.54 12.51
C GLY A 114 23.05 -7.21 12.47
N VAL A 115 22.04 -6.62 13.13
CA VAL A 115 20.65 -7.08 13.07
C VAL A 115 19.84 -6.11 12.21
N THR A 116 19.22 -6.63 11.16
CA THR A 116 18.24 -5.92 10.33
C THR A 116 16.85 -6.13 10.89
N ARG A 117 16.10 -5.05 11.05
CA ARG A 117 14.74 -5.03 11.61
C ARG A 117 13.78 -4.40 10.61
N LEU A 118 12.76 -5.15 10.23
CA LEU A 118 11.60 -4.70 9.48
C LEU A 118 10.47 -4.37 10.46
N ARG A 119 9.99 -3.13 10.47
CA ARG A 119 8.83 -2.70 11.25
C ARG A 119 7.67 -2.40 10.34
N SER A 120 6.46 -2.72 10.81
CA SER A 120 5.22 -2.36 10.13
C SER A 120 4.46 -1.29 10.92
N GLU A 121 3.83 -0.38 10.19
CA GLU A 121 2.87 0.58 10.73
C GLU A 121 1.64 0.59 9.82
N GLU A 122 0.45 0.38 10.41
CA GLU A 122 -0.81 0.57 9.66
C GLU A 122 -0.98 2.06 9.37
N VAL A 123 -1.21 2.40 8.09
CA VAL A 123 -1.30 3.78 7.61
C VAL A 123 -2.52 3.96 6.70
N VAL A 124 -2.86 5.23 6.46
CA VAL A 124 -3.74 5.62 5.35
C VAL A 124 -2.86 6.38 4.35
N PRO A 125 -2.56 5.80 3.17
CA PRO A 125 -1.78 6.46 2.11
C PRO A 125 -2.41 7.79 1.74
N LYS A 126 -1.60 8.80 1.39
CA LYS A 126 -2.08 10.16 1.12
C LYS A 126 -1.84 10.64 -0.31
N GLU A 127 -1.57 9.71 -1.21
CA GLU A 127 -1.25 9.96 -2.61
C GLU A 127 -2.52 9.89 -3.50
N ALA A 128 -3.72 9.97 -2.92
CA ALA A 128 -4.95 9.99 -3.70
C ALA A 128 -5.06 11.29 -4.50
N THR A 129 -5.75 11.22 -5.63
CA THR A 129 -6.00 12.37 -6.51
C THR A 129 -7.49 12.60 -6.61
N LEU A 130 -7.95 13.80 -6.26
CA LEU A 130 -9.35 14.17 -6.45
C LEU A 130 -9.68 14.26 -7.94
N PRO A 131 -10.93 13.93 -8.34
CA PRO A 131 -11.39 14.10 -9.72
C PRO A 131 -11.35 15.57 -10.14
N VAL A 132 -11.26 15.79 -11.45
CA VAL A 132 -11.45 17.11 -12.05
C VAL A 132 -12.96 17.42 -12.11
N ILE A 133 -13.36 18.68 -11.93
CA ILE A 133 -14.75 19.09 -12.23
C ILE A 133 -14.80 19.70 -13.64
N ASP A 134 -15.63 19.12 -14.50
CA ASP A 134 -15.87 19.58 -15.86
C ASP A 134 -17.26 20.22 -16.01
N ASN A 135 -17.31 21.40 -16.62
CA ASN A 135 -18.56 22.01 -17.05
C ASN A 135 -18.88 21.60 -18.49
N GLY A 136 -19.69 20.55 -18.62
CA GLY A 136 -20.20 20.04 -19.89
C GLY A 136 -21.30 20.90 -20.54
N MET A 137 -21.59 22.11 -20.05
CA MET A 137 -22.60 23.01 -20.61
C MET A 137 -21.99 24.13 -21.47
N GLU A 138 -22.85 24.77 -22.28
CA GLU A 138 -22.51 25.93 -23.12
C GLU A 138 -22.51 27.27 -22.36
N THR A 139 -22.76 27.24 -21.05
CA THR A 139 -22.85 28.43 -20.19
C THR A 139 -21.96 28.28 -18.97
N ASP A 140 -21.47 29.41 -18.47
CA ASP A 140 -20.74 29.46 -17.21
C ASP A 140 -21.65 29.04 -16.04
N VAL A 141 -21.07 28.37 -15.05
CA VAL A 141 -21.75 27.96 -13.83
C VAL A 141 -20.91 28.23 -12.60
N THR A 142 -21.59 28.48 -11.49
CA THR A 142 -20.97 28.57 -10.17
C THR A 142 -21.34 27.31 -9.38
N VAL A 143 -20.34 26.68 -8.77
CA VAL A 143 -20.50 25.44 -8.02
C VAL A 143 -19.98 25.68 -6.61
N ASP A 144 -20.85 25.57 -5.60
CA ASP A 144 -20.39 25.39 -4.22
C ASP A 144 -20.14 23.90 -3.99
N LEU A 145 -18.88 23.57 -3.80
CA LEU A 145 -18.37 22.21 -3.64
C LEU A 145 -18.04 21.93 -2.19
N ARG A 146 -18.48 20.77 -1.70
CA ARG A 146 -18.09 20.23 -0.40
C ARG A 146 -17.67 18.78 -0.56
N ILE A 147 -16.43 18.45 -0.23
CA ILE A 147 -15.90 17.08 -0.27
C ILE A 147 -15.58 16.60 1.14
N GLU A 148 -16.08 15.43 1.48
CA GLU A 148 -15.82 14.71 2.72
C GLU A 148 -15.07 13.40 2.43
N HIS A 149 -14.12 13.06 3.29
CA HIS A 149 -13.43 11.76 3.33
C HIS A 149 -13.80 11.05 4.61
N GLU A 150 -14.37 9.83 4.49
CA GLU A 150 -14.84 9.03 5.64
C GLU A 150 -15.71 9.84 6.64
N GLY A 151 -16.52 10.77 6.12
CA GLY A 151 -17.40 11.65 6.89
C GLY A 151 -16.74 12.87 7.54
N SER A 152 -15.46 13.12 7.27
CA SER A 152 -14.73 14.31 7.70
C SER A 152 -14.58 15.29 6.54
N LEU A 153 -14.86 16.58 6.77
CA LEU A 153 -14.69 17.62 5.76
C LEU A 153 -13.22 17.72 5.31
N LEU A 154 -13.01 17.58 4.00
CA LEU A 154 -11.69 17.66 3.36
C LEU A 154 -11.54 18.95 2.57
N LEU A 155 -12.54 19.32 1.78
CA LEU A 155 -12.54 20.52 0.93
C LEU A 155 -13.91 21.19 0.97
N GLU A 156 -13.93 22.51 1.06
CA GLU A 156 -15.13 23.34 0.85
C GLU A 156 -14.72 24.56 0.05
N ASP A 157 -15.25 24.72 -1.16
CA ASP A 157 -14.85 25.79 -2.08
C ASP A 157 -16.02 26.23 -2.99
N THR A 158 -15.93 27.45 -3.51
CA THR A 158 -16.88 27.98 -4.51
C THR A 158 -16.12 28.26 -5.81
N ILE A 159 -16.42 27.48 -6.84
CA ILE A 159 -15.70 27.51 -8.12
C ILE A 159 -16.63 28.09 -9.19
N THR A 160 -16.11 28.99 -10.03
CA THR A 160 -16.81 29.41 -11.25
C THR A 160 -16.17 28.74 -12.45
N LEU A 161 -16.92 27.84 -13.08
CA LEU A 161 -16.49 27.10 -14.27
C LEU A 161 -17.03 27.81 -15.51
N ARG A 162 -16.16 28.08 -16.47
CA ARG A 162 -16.60 28.61 -17.77
C ARG A 162 -17.29 27.52 -18.57
N ALA A 163 -18.09 27.92 -19.55
CA ALA A 163 -18.65 27.01 -20.54
C ALA A 163 -17.54 26.10 -21.13
N ARG A 164 -17.78 24.78 -21.19
CA ARG A 164 -16.86 23.79 -21.76
C ARG A 164 -15.45 23.87 -21.18
N SER A 165 -15.34 24.02 -19.86
CA SER A 165 -14.05 24.10 -19.17
C SER A 165 -14.01 23.22 -17.94
N GLU A 166 -12.81 22.71 -17.67
CA GLU A 166 -12.51 21.88 -16.52
C GLU A 166 -11.65 22.63 -15.50
N THR A 167 -11.71 22.19 -14.24
CA THR A 167 -10.87 22.70 -13.16
C THR A 167 -10.47 21.56 -12.25
N ALA A 168 -9.17 21.37 -12.09
CA ALA A 168 -8.63 20.41 -11.14
C ALA A 168 -8.91 20.87 -9.71
N LEU A 169 -9.35 19.95 -8.86
CA LEU A 169 -9.61 20.20 -7.45
C LEU A 169 -8.36 20.12 -6.58
N THR A 170 -7.23 19.71 -7.16
CA THR A 170 -5.96 19.58 -6.48
C THR A 170 -5.41 20.95 -6.09
N ASP A 171 -5.30 21.21 -4.80
CA ASP A 171 -4.70 22.43 -4.23
C ASP A 171 -3.26 22.20 -3.71
N GLY A 172 -2.65 21.06 -4.06
CA GLY A 172 -1.33 20.66 -3.60
C GLY A 172 -1.32 19.95 -2.24
N ASN A 173 -2.49 19.52 -1.75
CA ASN A 173 -2.61 18.67 -0.57
C ASN A 173 -2.48 17.17 -0.89
N ASP A 174 -1.95 16.42 0.06
CA ASP A 174 -1.92 14.96 0.06
C ASP A 174 -3.28 14.42 0.53
N TYR A 175 -4.06 13.81 -0.37
CA TYR A 175 -5.40 13.30 -0.06
C TYR A 175 -5.38 11.83 0.39
N PRO A 176 -6.08 11.49 1.48
CA PRO A 176 -6.07 10.13 2.02
C PRO A 176 -6.83 9.12 1.15
N TYR A 177 -6.31 7.91 0.96
CA TYR A 177 -7.10 6.84 0.35
C TYR A 177 -8.34 6.51 1.20
N GLY A 178 -9.44 6.12 0.55
CA GLY A 178 -10.68 5.75 1.24
C GLY A 178 -11.94 6.12 0.46
N GLN A 179 -13.05 6.29 1.17
CA GLN A 179 -14.34 6.70 0.62
C GLN A 179 -14.49 8.22 0.66
N TYR A 180 -15.00 8.76 -0.44
CA TYR A 180 -15.24 10.17 -0.66
C TYR A 180 -16.70 10.44 -0.94
N ARG A 181 -17.16 11.61 -0.52
CA ARG A 181 -18.48 12.15 -0.81
C ARG A 181 -18.35 13.62 -1.20
N ALA A 182 -18.72 13.96 -2.42
CA ALA A 182 -18.87 15.34 -2.86
C ALA A 182 -20.36 15.72 -2.89
N THR A 183 -20.66 16.90 -2.34
CA THR A 183 -21.94 17.59 -2.53
C THR A 183 -21.67 18.82 -3.39
N LEU A 184 -22.41 18.95 -4.48
CA LEU A 184 -22.28 20.03 -5.46
C LEU A 184 -23.57 20.84 -5.49
N LYS A 185 -23.50 22.14 -5.15
CA LYS A 185 -24.60 23.07 -5.39
C LYS A 185 -24.30 23.90 -6.63
N ILE A 186 -24.99 23.59 -7.70
CA ILE A 186 -24.76 24.16 -9.03
C ILE A 186 -25.76 25.29 -9.25
N GLN A 187 -25.24 26.50 -9.42
CA GLN A 187 -26.02 27.69 -9.73
C GLN A 187 -25.91 28.03 -11.22
N THR A 188 -27.04 27.95 -11.93
CA THR A 188 -27.14 28.27 -13.36
C THR A 188 -28.37 29.14 -13.61
N GLY A 189 -28.20 30.29 -14.26
CA GLY A 189 -29.34 31.13 -14.65
C GLY A 189 -30.23 31.64 -13.51
N GLY A 190 -29.76 31.58 -12.25
CA GLY A 190 -30.52 31.94 -11.05
C GLY A 190 -31.26 30.78 -10.38
N GLU A 191 -31.22 29.58 -10.97
CA GLU A 191 -31.66 28.33 -10.33
C GLU A 191 -30.48 27.66 -9.62
N VAL A 192 -30.77 26.95 -8.52
CA VAL A 192 -29.79 26.19 -7.74
C VAL A 192 -30.24 24.74 -7.71
N HIS A 193 -29.33 23.85 -8.11
CA HIS A 193 -29.50 22.41 -8.06
C HIS A 193 -28.47 21.79 -7.13
N GLU A 194 -28.81 20.73 -6.42
CA GLU A 194 -27.91 20.05 -5.48
C GLU A 194 -27.77 18.58 -5.88
N GLU A 195 -26.53 18.11 -6.01
CA GLU A 195 -26.19 16.75 -6.38
C GLU A 195 -25.18 16.16 -5.40
N GLU A 196 -25.23 14.85 -5.23
CA GLU A 196 -24.29 14.08 -4.40
C GLU A 196 -23.58 13.02 -5.24
N VAL A 197 -22.27 12.92 -5.06
CA VAL A 197 -21.36 12.03 -5.79
C VAL A 197 -20.48 11.31 -4.77
N THR A 198 -20.37 9.98 -4.85
CA THR A 198 -19.56 9.19 -3.88
C THR A 198 -18.65 8.20 -4.57
N TRP A 199 -17.33 8.29 -4.39
CA TRP A 199 -16.36 7.37 -4.98
C TRP A 199 -15.40 6.81 -3.94
N SER A 200 -14.64 5.78 -4.34
CA SER A 200 -13.54 5.25 -3.54
C SER A 200 -12.26 5.21 -4.35
N GLU A 201 -11.16 5.64 -3.74
CA GLU A 201 -9.81 5.51 -4.33
C GLU A 201 -9.32 4.07 -4.42
N THR A 202 -10.03 3.15 -3.77
CA THR A 202 -9.75 1.71 -3.82
C THR A 202 -10.56 0.98 -4.89
N SER A 203 -11.51 1.67 -5.55
CA SER A 203 -12.35 1.11 -6.60
C SER A 203 -11.69 1.24 -7.97
N VAL A 204 -11.85 0.21 -8.80
CA VAL A 204 -11.54 0.28 -10.25
C VAL A 204 -12.45 1.26 -10.99
N GLU A 205 -13.64 1.54 -10.44
CA GLU A 205 -14.64 2.49 -10.96
C GLU A 205 -14.53 3.86 -10.28
N LYS A 206 -13.34 4.45 -10.23
CA LYS A 206 -13.19 5.83 -9.73
C LYS A 206 -13.36 6.85 -10.86
N PRO A 207 -13.98 8.02 -10.61
CA PRO A 207 -14.09 9.05 -11.61
C PRO A 207 -12.74 9.72 -11.77
N ASP A 208 -12.29 9.90 -13.01
CA ASP A 208 -11.26 10.88 -13.32
C ASP A 208 -11.88 12.29 -13.35
N GLN A 209 -13.18 12.37 -13.68
CA GLN A 209 -13.92 13.61 -13.82
C GLN A 209 -15.35 13.51 -13.29
N ILE A 210 -15.79 14.59 -12.63
CA ILE A 210 -17.18 14.88 -12.30
C ILE A 210 -17.69 15.87 -13.36
N VAL A 211 -18.64 15.45 -14.19
CA VAL A 211 -19.10 16.24 -15.34
C VAL A 211 -20.48 16.83 -15.06
N ILE A 212 -20.61 18.14 -15.18
CA ILE A 212 -21.88 18.85 -14.98
C ILE A 212 -22.60 18.99 -16.32
N HIS A 213 -23.83 18.49 -16.39
CA HIS A 213 -24.71 18.57 -17.54
C HIS A 213 -25.96 19.39 -17.22
N SER A 214 -26.75 19.70 -18.25
CA SER A 214 -28.02 20.42 -18.09
C SER A 214 -29.09 19.62 -17.34
N ASP A 215 -28.95 18.30 -17.31
CA ASP A 215 -29.90 17.35 -16.73
C ASP A 215 -29.39 16.66 -15.45
N GLY A 216 -28.18 17.02 -14.98
CA GLY A 216 -27.63 16.50 -13.73
C GLY A 216 -26.10 16.44 -13.72
N VAL A 217 -25.55 15.62 -12.82
CA VAL A 217 -24.10 15.36 -12.72
C VAL A 217 -23.80 13.93 -13.15
N GLY A 218 -22.86 13.81 -14.09
CA GLY A 218 -22.34 12.56 -14.63
C GLY A 218 -20.89 12.31 -14.22
N TRP A 219 -20.41 11.13 -14.61
CA TRP A 219 -19.06 10.66 -14.32
C TRP A 219 -18.37 10.36 -15.65
N ALA A 220 -17.14 10.81 -15.80
CA ALA A 220 -16.23 10.25 -16.78
C ALA A 220 -15.05 9.65 -16.03
N GLY A 221 -14.85 8.35 -16.22
CA GLY A 221 -13.66 7.65 -15.76
C GLY A 221 -12.77 7.32 -16.94
N PRO A 222 -11.54 6.83 -16.69
CA PRO A 222 -10.90 6.03 -17.70
C PRO A 222 -11.81 4.82 -18.00
N ASP A 223 -11.72 4.22 -19.19
CA ASP A 223 -12.23 2.85 -19.37
C ASP A 223 -11.75 2.03 -18.16
N PRO A 224 -12.61 1.17 -17.57
CA PRO A 224 -12.25 0.39 -16.38
C PRO A 224 -10.86 -0.15 -16.65
N ARG A 225 -9.89 0.30 -15.84
CA ARG A 225 -8.51 -0.13 -16.07
C ARG A 225 -8.60 -1.66 -16.08
N PRO A 226 -8.03 -2.34 -17.09
CA PRO A 226 -7.83 -3.78 -16.95
C PRO A 226 -7.22 -3.95 -15.56
N ASP A 227 -7.81 -4.88 -14.81
CA ASP A 227 -7.61 -5.09 -13.39
C ASP A 227 -6.18 -4.71 -13.01
N ARG A 228 -5.95 -3.88 -11.99
CA ARG A 228 -4.57 -3.54 -11.58
C ARG A 228 -3.81 -4.86 -11.49
N ASP A 229 -2.95 -5.15 -12.46
CA ASP A 229 -2.14 -6.35 -12.48
C ASP A 229 -1.15 -6.15 -11.35
N TRP A 230 -1.50 -6.69 -10.19
CA TRP A 230 -0.63 -6.65 -9.04
C TRP A 230 0.62 -7.42 -9.44
N CYS A 231 1.79 -6.87 -9.13
CA CYS A 231 3.04 -7.60 -9.27
C CYS A 231 2.89 -9.01 -8.70
N SER A 232 3.15 -10.01 -9.55
CA SER A 232 3.24 -11.40 -9.16
C SER A 232 4.53 -11.97 -9.71
N TRP A 233 5.09 -12.95 -9.01
CA TRP A 233 6.41 -13.52 -9.33
C TRP A 233 6.28 -14.98 -9.72
N ASN A 234 7.04 -15.38 -10.73
CA ASN A 234 7.22 -16.79 -11.07
C ASN A 234 8.23 -17.47 -10.12
N ASP A 235 8.37 -18.79 -10.25
CA ASP A 235 9.28 -19.59 -9.42
C ASP A 235 10.77 -19.25 -9.60
N GLU A 236 11.12 -18.51 -10.67
CA GLU A 236 12.47 -18.05 -10.96
C GLU A 236 12.74 -16.62 -10.43
N GLY A 237 11.74 -15.99 -9.80
CA GLY A 237 11.82 -14.65 -9.23
C GLY A 237 11.58 -13.51 -10.23
N GLY A 238 11.22 -13.79 -11.48
CA GLY A 238 10.82 -12.76 -12.45
C GLY A 238 9.36 -12.36 -12.27
N LEU A 239 9.02 -11.10 -12.62
CA LEU A 239 7.63 -10.67 -12.67
C LEU A 239 6.88 -11.44 -13.77
N VAL A 240 5.63 -11.81 -13.49
CA VAL A 240 4.72 -12.37 -14.50
C VAL A 240 4.11 -11.18 -15.24
N GLU A 241 4.43 -11.06 -16.52
CA GLU A 241 3.68 -10.17 -17.42
C GLU A 241 2.38 -10.89 -17.77
N ASP A 242 1.23 -10.28 -17.45
CA ASP A 242 -0.05 -10.76 -17.96
C ASP A 242 -0.09 -10.50 -19.47
N ASP A 243 0.29 -11.52 -20.24
CA ASP A 243 0.13 -11.54 -21.69
C ASP A 243 -1.38 -11.52 -22.02
N ASP A 244 -1.95 -10.32 -22.07
CA ASP A 244 -3.33 -10.02 -22.46
C ASP A 244 -3.57 -10.27 -23.99
N ASP A 245 -2.78 -11.15 -24.60
CA ASP A 245 -2.71 -11.45 -26.03
C ASP A 245 -3.20 -12.87 -26.39
N GLU A 246 -3.97 -13.55 -25.53
CA GLU A 246 -4.80 -14.68 -25.99
C GLU A 246 -6.14 -14.16 -26.54
N ILE A 247 -6.05 -13.68 -27.80
CA ILE A 247 -7.15 -13.39 -28.71
C ILE A 247 -8.26 -14.43 -28.55
N ARG A 248 -9.41 -14.00 -28.02
CA ARG A 248 -10.67 -14.74 -28.14
C ARG A 248 -11.05 -14.84 -29.62
N GLU A 249 -10.69 -15.94 -30.28
CA GLU A 249 -11.26 -16.37 -31.57
C GLU A 249 -12.71 -16.88 -31.44
#